data_AF-A0A6G3XQM6-F1
#
_entry.id   AF-A0A6G3XQM6-F1
#
_cell.length_a   1.000
_cell.length_b   1.000
_cell.length_c   1.000
_cell.angle_alpha   90.00
_cell.angle_beta   90.00
_cell.angle_gamma   90.00
#
_symmetry.space_group_name_H-M   'P 1'
#
loop_
_entity.id
_entity.type
_entity.pdbx_description
1 polymer ?
#
loop_
_entity_poly.entity_id
_entity_poly.type
_entity_poly.pdbx_seq_one_letter_code
_entity_poly.pdbx_strand_id
1 'polypeptide(L)' 'EGWLEPGEMLPEGPFGDHTGFYTPQEPFPALTIDCVTMRKRPLLQSIVVGRPPTEDGPLGRATERFFLPLLKIIV' A
#
# COMPACT_ATOMS: atom_id res chain seq x y z
N GLU A 1 -12.72 2.78 -11.23
CA GLU A 1 -12.51 4.03 -11.98
C GLU A 1 -13.13 5.17 -11.19
N GLY A 2 -12.51 6.35 -11.22
CA GLY A 2 -12.86 7.47 -10.35
C GLY A 2 -11.79 8.57 -10.40
N TRP A 3 -11.84 9.49 -9.45
CA TRP A 3 -11.01 10.71 -9.44
C TRP A 3 -10.76 11.23 -8.01
N LEU A 4 -9.78 12.13 -7.89
CA LEU A 4 -9.44 12.84 -6.67
C LEU A 4 -9.74 14.33 -6.87
N GLU A 5 -10.51 14.95 -5.98
CA GLU A 5 -10.65 16.41 -5.94
C GLU A 5 -9.41 17.02 -5.29
N PRO A 6 -8.68 17.94 -5.95
CA PRO A 6 -7.54 18.61 -5.33
C PRO A 6 -7.93 19.32 -4.04
N GLY A 7 -7.33 18.90 -2.92
CA GLY A 7 -7.54 19.50 -1.60
C GLY A 7 -8.67 18.88 -0.78
N GLU A 8 -9.46 17.96 -1.33
CA GLU A 8 -10.39 17.16 -0.54
C GLU A 8 -9.62 16.07 0.22
N MET A 9 -9.69 16.12 1.54
CA MET A 9 -8.96 15.24 2.44
C MET A 9 -9.91 14.62 3.46
N LEU A 10 -9.77 13.32 3.71
CA LEU A 10 -10.54 12.58 4.71
C LEU A 10 -9.60 11.88 5.71
N PRO A 11 -10.07 11.63 6.94
CA PRO A 11 -9.26 10.91 7.93
C PRO A 11 -9.01 9.44 7.50
N GLU A 12 -7.74 9.03 7.47
CA GLU A 12 -7.29 7.66 7.25
C GLU A 12 -6.65 7.11 8.52
N GLY A 13 -6.86 5.81 8.78
CA GLY A 13 -6.40 5.16 10.00
C GLY A 13 -7.28 5.41 11.25
N PRO A 14 -6.81 5.00 12.45
CA PRO A 14 -5.51 4.39 12.71
C PRO A 14 -5.36 3.01 12.06
N PHE A 15 -4.17 2.66 11.60
CA PHE A 15 -3.92 1.42 10.85
C PHE A 15 -2.67 0.69 11.36
N GLY A 16 -2.76 -0.63 11.50
CA GLY A 16 -1.62 -1.46 11.90
C GLY A 16 -0.67 -1.67 10.74
N ASP A 17 0.57 -1.19 10.86
CA ASP A 17 1.54 -1.20 9.76
C ASP A 17 2.69 -2.20 9.94
N HIS A 18 3.60 -2.22 8.97
CA HIS A 18 4.75 -3.13 8.90
C HIS A 18 5.78 -2.96 10.05
N THR A 19 5.65 -1.94 10.89
CA THR A 19 6.46 -1.80 12.11
C THR A 19 5.94 -2.72 13.23
N GLY A 20 4.71 -3.21 13.10
CA GLY A 20 3.99 -3.96 14.13
C GLY A 20 3.24 -3.09 15.13
N PHE A 21 3.08 -1.80 14.85
CA PHE A 21 2.34 -0.83 15.65
C PHE A 21 1.24 -0.15 14.84
N TYR A 22 0.40 0.63 15.51
CA TYR A 22 -0.61 1.46 14.86
C TYR A 22 -0.01 2.81 14.45
N THR A 23 -0.11 3.14 13.18
CA THR A 23 0.02 4.51 12.71
C THR A 23 -1.23 5.31 13.12
N PRO A 24 -1.06 6.51 13.72
CA PRO A 24 -2.17 7.39 14.09
C PRO A 24 -3.02 7.82 12.89
N GLN A 25 -4.21 8.35 13.17
CA GLN A 25 -5.07 8.89 12.12
C GLN A 25 -4.54 10.21 11.58
N GLU A 26 -4.52 10.36 10.25
CA GLU A 26 -4.08 11.56 9.54
C GLU A 26 -4.99 11.87 8.33
N PRO A 27 -5.05 13.12 7.83
CA PRO A 27 -5.81 13.44 6.63
C PRO A 27 -5.10 12.99 5.34
N PHE A 28 -5.80 12.26 4.47
CA PHE A 28 -5.31 11.81 3.15
C PHE A 28 -6.29 12.18 2.02
N PRO A 29 -5.83 12.26 0.75
CA PRO A 29 -6.71 12.52 -0.39
C PRO A 29 -7.81 11.46 -0.53
N ALA A 30 -9.04 11.91 -0.72
CA ALA A 30 -10.20 11.02 -0.81
C ALA A 30 -10.51 10.63 -2.26
N LEU A 31 -10.46 9.32 -2.56
CA LEU A 31 -10.83 8.78 -3.87
C LEU A 31 -12.35 8.67 -4.01
N THR A 32 -12.92 9.48 -4.90
CA THR A 32 -14.31 9.32 -5.34
C THR A 32 -14.38 8.21 -6.39
N ILE A 33 -15.26 7.23 -6.18
CA ILE A 33 -15.43 6.08 -7.06
C ILE A 33 -16.71 6.25 -7.88
N ASP A 34 -16.55 6.38 -9.20
CA ASP A 34 -17.68 6.50 -10.14
C ASP A 34 -18.11 5.16 -10.74
N CYS A 35 -17.15 4.26 -10.96
CA CYS A 35 -17.43 2.96 -11.59
C CYS A 35 -16.56 1.85 -11.00
N VAL A 36 -17.20 0.71 -10.71
CA VAL A 36 -16.53 -0.53 -10.34
C VAL A 36 -16.82 -1.56 -11.42
N THR A 37 -15.78 -1.96 -12.15
CA THR A 37 -15.85 -3.01 -13.16
C THR A 37 -15.30 -4.32 -12.60
N MET A 38 -15.93 -5.45 -12.96
CA MET A 38 -15.48 -6.76 -12.51
C MET A 38 -15.83 -7.88 -13.49
N ARG A 39 -15.05 -8.97 -13.45
CA ARG A 39 -15.36 -10.22 -14.16
C ARG A 39 -16.55 -10.94 -13.51
N LYS A 40 -17.24 -11.81 -14.25
CA LYS A 40 -18.46 -12.56 -13.81
C LYS A 40 -18.33 -13.30 -12.46
N ARG A 41 -17.12 -13.75 -12.11
CA ARG A 41 -16.80 -14.40 -10.83
C ARG A 41 -15.56 -13.73 -10.24
N PRO A 42 -15.70 -12.56 -9.60
CA PRO A 42 -14.55 -11.81 -9.12
C PRO A 42 -13.84 -12.56 -7.99
N LEU A 43 -12.53 -12.34 -7.88
CA LEU A 43 -11.76 -12.68 -6.68
C LEU A 43 -11.13 -11.37 -6.22
N LEU A 44 -11.33 -11.02 -4.95
CA LEU A 44 -10.65 -9.88 -4.35
C LEU A 44 -9.28 -10.37 -3.89
N GLN A 45 -8.23 -9.97 -4.61
CA GLN A 45 -6.87 -10.20 -4.16
C GLN A 45 -6.53 -9.12 -3.12
N SER A 46 -6.19 -9.57 -1.92
CA SER A 46 -5.82 -8.71 -0.81
C SER A 46 -4.67 -9.35 -0.05
N ILE A 47 -3.96 -8.54 0.73
CA ILE A 47 -2.96 -8.97 1.70
C ILE A 47 -3.24 -8.31 3.05
N VAL A 48 -2.59 -8.80 4.10
CA VAL A 48 -2.60 -8.19 5.43
C VAL A 48 -1.17 -7.82 5.84
N VAL A 49 -1.01 -6.64 6.43
CA VAL A 49 0.26 -6.14 6.97
C VAL A 49 0.20 -6.01 8.48
N GLY A 50 1.36 -5.92 9.12
CA GLY A 50 1.47 -5.89 10.57
C GLY A 50 2.90 -6.21 11.03
N ARG A 51 3.05 -6.79 12.23
CA ARG A 51 4.37 -7.16 12.74
C ARG A 51 5.02 -8.21 11.83
N PRO A 52 6.24 -7.96 11.31
CA PRO A 52 6.92 -8.91 10.43
C PRO A 52 7.18 -10.26 11.11
N PRO A 53 7.21 -11.38 10.35
CA PRO A 53 7.10 -11.44 8.90
C PRO A 53 5.65 -11.38 8.39
N THR A 54 5.42 -10.63 7.33
CA THR A 54 4.12 -10.41 6.69
C THR A 54 4.21 -10.58 5.17
N GLU A 55 3.06 -10.59 4.49
CA GLU A 55 2.96 -10.90 3.05
C GLU A 55 3.69 -9.89 2.14
N ASP A 56 3.93 -8.68 2.63
CA ASP A 56 4.72 -7.62 1.98
C ASP A 56 6.25 -7.80 2.16
N GLY A 57 6.70 -8.62 3.11
CA GLY A 57 8.13 -8.88 3.35
C GLY A 57 8.87 -9.42 2.11
N PRO A 58 8.35 -10.41 1.38
CA PRO A 58 8.93 -10.86 0.11
C PRO A 58 9.03 -9.74 -0.94
N LEU A 59 8.10 -8.79 -0.99
CA LEU A 59 8.16 -7.64 -1.89
C LEU A 59 9.35 -6.74 -1.53
N GLY A 60 9.57 -6.47 -0.24
CA GLY A 60 10.74 -5.74 0.25
C GLY A 60 12.06 -6.42 -0.13
N ARG A 61 12.13 -7.75 -0.04
CA ARG A 61 13.31 -8.52 -0.47
C ARG A 61 13.54 -8.45 -1.99
N ALA A 62 12.47 -8.45 -2.78
CA ALA A 62 12.60 -8.27 -4.23
C ALA A 62 13.19 -6.88 -4.55
N THR A 63 12.70 -5.84 -3.87
CA THR A 63 13.24 -4.47 -3.99
C THR A 63 14.73 -4.42 -3.67
N GLU A 64 15.18 -5.04 -2.57
CA GLU A 64 16.62 -5.17 -2.24
C GLU A 64 17.43 -5.77 -3.40
N ARG A 65 16.92 -6.83 -4.03
CA ARG A 65 17.60 -7.48 -5.18
C ARG A 65 17.65 -6.58 -6.41
N PHE A 66 16.63 -5.76 -6.66
CA PHE A 66 16.63 -4.81 -7.77
C PHE A 66 17.67 -3.69 -7.59
N PHE A 67 17.87 -3.21 -6.36
CA PHE A 67 18.85 -2.16 -6.08
C PHE A 67 20.28 -2.66 -5.90
N LEU A 68 20.47 -3.94 -5.59
CA LEU A 68 21.80 -4.53 -5.34
C LEU A 68 22.85 -4.27 -6.45
N PRO A 69 22.53 -4.36 -7.76
CA PRO A 69 23.50 -4.05 -8.81
C PRO A 69 23.97 -2.59 -8.78
N LEU A 70 23.07 -1.65 -8.49
CA LEU A 70 23.40 -0.21 -8.40
C LEU A 70 24.30 0.06 -7.20
N LEU A 71 24.00 -0.56 -6.05
CA LEU A 71 24.81 -0.41 -4.84
C LEU A 71 26.24 -0.89 -5.04
N LYS A 72 26.44 -2.00 -5.77
CA LYS A 72 27.78 -2.55 -6.09
C LYS A 72 28.62 -1.70 -7.05
N ILE A 73 28.01 -0.72 -7.72
CA ILE A 73 28.73 0.24 -8.56
C ILE A 73 29.24 1.42 -7.71
N ILE A 74 28.48 1.79 -6.69
CA ILE A 74 28.72 3.00 -5.87
C ILE A 74 29.61 2.69 -4.66
N VAL A 75 29.47 1.49 -4.08
CA VAL A 75 30.21 0.99 -2.91
C VAL A 75 31.15 -0.13 -3.35
#